data_AF-A0A7C7P4B9-F1
#
_entry.id   AF-A0A7C7P4B9-F1
#
_cell.length_a   1.000
_cell.length_b   1.000
_cell.length_c   1.000
_cell.angle_alpha   90.00
_cell.angle_beta   90.00
_cell.angle_gamma   90.00
#
_symmetry.space_group_name_H-M   'P 1'
#
loop_
_entity.id
_entity.type
_entity.pdbx_description
1 polymer ?
#
loop_
_entity_poly.entity_id
_entity_poly.type
_entity_poly.pdbx_seq_one_letter_code
_entity_poly.pdbx_strand_id
1 'polypeptide(L)'
;MMVPNKKHLLMVLTLIIVGCVPTVTELAESEPETIIANKEELLKGENISDEIIQAIVSAHNNLGTKALADGDYSSAELQFNNVLKIQTKNKTAQYGLAMISGHRFFKKGSNSALWKALEQYGKAAYYNPEKNEPYYWMGRTYEKKDSKDFELIIESYQKSLEGNLDENLTKDTEQRLSVMFKKQKIYEDFWK
;
A
#
# COMPACT_ATOMS: atom_id res chain seq x y z
N MET A 1 31.40 -76.88 -0.10
CA MET A 1 30.66 -76.05 0.88
C MET A 1 30.48 -74.67 0.27
N MET A 2 29.22 -74.31 -0.02
CA MET A 2 28.81 -73.09 -0.72
C MET A 2 28.79 -71.89 0.24
N VAL A 3 29.33 -70.75 -0.19
CA VAL A 3 29.12 -69.44 0.46
C VAL A 3 28.20 -68.61 -0.45
N PRO A 4 27.08 -68.06 0.03
CA PRO A 4 26.16 -67.33 -0.82
C PRO A 4 26.66 -65.90 -1.07
N ASN A 5 26.81 -65.57 -2.35
CA ASN A 5 27.21 -64.25 -2.84
C ASN A 5 25.98 -63.31 -2.84
N LYS A 6 25.81 -62.50 -1.79
CA LYS A 6 24.79 -61.44 -1.75
C LYS A 6 25.25 -60.26 -2.58
N LYS A 7 24.74 -60.17 -3.82
CA LYS A 7 24.81 -58.95 -4.62
C LYS A 7 23.99 -57.87 -3.92
N HIS A 8 24.64 -56.93 -3.25
CA HIS A 8 24.01 -55.71 -2.77
C HIS A 8 23.70 -54.83 -3.99
N LEU A 9 22.45 -54.91 -4.47
CA LEU A 9 21.89 -53.95 -5.42
C LEU A 9 21.69 -52.63 -4.66
N LEU A 10 22.66 -51.72 -4.80
CA LEU A 10 22.55 -50.36 -4.29
C LEU A 10 21.54 -49.61 -5.16
N MET A 11 20.27 -49.64 -4.76
CA MET A 11 19.21 -48.83 -5.35
C MET A 11 19.48 -47.37 -4.94
N VAL A 12 20.13 -46.63 -5.83
CA VAL A 12 20.25 -45.17 -5.71
C VAL A 12 18.85 -44.60 -5.84
N LEU A 13 18.22 -44.35 -4.70
CA LEU A 13 16.99 -43.59 -4.62
C LEU A 13 17.34 -42.15 -4.98
N THR A 14 17.27 -41.82 -6.27
CA THR A 14 17.25 -40.43 -6.72
C THR A 14 16.01 -39.78 -6.12
N LEU A 15 16.21 -39.05 -5.03
CA LEU A 15 15.24 -38.14 -4.47
C LEU A 15 15.04 -37.03 -5.52
N ILE A 16 14.08 -37.24 -6.43
CA ILE A 16 13.59 -36.17 -7.30
C ILE A 16 12.78 -35.27 -6.38
N ILE A 17 13.46 -34.32 -5.74
CA ILE A 17 12.81 -33.13 -5.20
C ILE A 17 12.19 -32.45 -6.42
N VAL A 18 10.90 -32.66 -6.62
CA VAL A 18 10.08 -31.85 -7.52
C VAL A 18 10.06 -30.46 -6.88
N GLY A 19 11.12 -29.70 -7.09
CA GLY A 19 11.12 -28.27 -6.83
C GLY A 19 10.09 -27.69 -7.79
N CYS A 20 8.92 -27.36 -7.27
CA CYS A 20 7.92 -26.62 -8.03
C CYS A 20 8.57 -25.29 -8.39
N VAL A 21 8.94 -25.10 -9.67
CA VAL A 21 9.46 -23.82 -10.14
C VAL A 21 8.28 -22.85 -10.06
N PRO A 22 8.35 -21.79 -9.24
CA PRO A 22 7.25 -20.87 -9.06
C PRO A 22 6.93 -20.18 -10.39
N THR A 23 5.65 -19.92 -10.60
CA THR A 23 5.19 -19.12 -11.73
C THR A 23 5.67 -17.67 -11.59
N VAL A 24 5.73 -16.93 -12.70
CA VAL A 24 6.14 -15.51 -12.68
C VAL A 24 5.23 -14.66 -11.79
N THR A 25 3.96 -15.05 -11.66
CA THR A 25 2.97 -14.43 -10.77
C THR A 25 3.24 -14.73 -9.30
N GLU A 26 3.50 -15.99 -8.96
CA GLU A 26 3.89 -16.37 -7.58
C GLU A 26 5.21 -15.69 -7.17
N LEU A 27 6.15 -15.57 -8.11
CA LEU A 27 7.42 -14.90 -7.87
C LEU A 27 7.26 -13.38 -7.69
N ALA A 28 6.30 -12.73 -8.37
CA ALA A 28 5.99 -11.32 -8.14
C ALA A 28 5.42 -11.01 -6.75
N GLU A 29 4.79 -12.01 -6.12
CA GLU A 29 4.27 -11.90 -4.75
C GLU A 29 5.35 -12.20 -3.71
N SER A 30 6.09 -13.29 -3.91
CA SER A 30 7.08 -13.79 -2.94
C SER A 30 8.44 -13.10 -3.02
N GLU A 31 8.89 -12.73 -4.22
CA GLU A 31 10.21 -12.14 -4.49
C GLU A 31 10.12 -11.04 -5.58
N PRO A 32 9.39 -9.94 -5.31
CA PRO A 32 9.18 -8.86 -6.27
C PRO A 32 10.49 -8.23 -6.78
N GLU A 33 11.55 -8.21 -5.97
CA GLU A 33 12.88 -7.73 -6.37
C GLU A 33 13.48 -8.58 -7.51
N THR A 34 13.28 -9.91 -7.46
CA THR A 34 13.75 -10.84 -8.50
C THR A 34 13.09 -10.55 -9.83
N ILE A 35 11.78 -10.26 -9.84
CA ILE A 35 11.05 -9.88 -11.07
C ILE A 35 11.59 -8.58 -11.64
N ILE A 36 11.84 -7.57 -10.81
CA ILE A 36 12.33 -6.27 -11.27
C ILE A 36 13.76 -6.36 -11.78
N ALA A 37 14.63 -7.13 -11.12
CA ALA A 37 16.01 -7.34 -11.53
C ALA A 37 16.10 -8.02 -12.91
N ASN A 38 15.18 -8.94 -13.20
CA ASN A 38 15.13 -9.67 -14.47
C ASN A 38 14.19 -9.04 -15.50
N LYS A 39 13.61 -7.86 -15.21
CA LYS A 39 12.60 -7.22 -16.06
C LYS A 39 13.04 -7.07 -17.51
N GLU A 40 14.28 -6.66 -17.76
CA GLU A 40 14.78 -6.48 -19.13
C GLU A 40 14.78 -7.79 -19.90
N GLU A 41 15.20 -8.89 -19.27
CA GLU A 41 15.19 -10.23 -19.87
C GLU A 41 13.76 -10.70 -20.15
N LEU A 42 12.87 -10.52 -19.17
CA LEU A 42 11.45 -10.90 -19.28
C LEU A 42 10.74 -10.16 -20.42
N LEU A 43 11.21 -8.97 -20.80
CA LEU A 43 10.65 -8.13 -21.86
C LEU A 43 11.35 -8.30 -23.23
N LYS A 44 12.30 -9.23 -23.41
CA LYS A 44 13.02 -9.42 -24.69
C LYS A 44 12.23 -10.16 -25.78
N GLY A 45 11.18 -10.90 -25.42
CA GLY A 45 10.42 -11.72 -26.37
C GLY A 45 9.57 -10.89 -27.34
N GLU A 46 9.34 -11.40 -28.56
CA GLU A 46 8.50 -10.73 -29.56
C GLU A 46 7.00 -10.72 -29.18
N ASN A 47 6.56 -11.66 -28.35
CA ASN A 47 5.19 -11.76 -27.82
C ASN A 47 5.23 -11.85 -26.29
N ILE A 48 5.43 -10.71 -25.63
CA ILE A 48 5.40 -10.60 -24.17
C ILE A 48 3.98 -10.88 -23.70
N SER A 49 3.80 -11.88 -22.84
CA SER A 49 2.47 -12.23 -22.35
C SER A 49 1.95 -11.20 -21.36
N ASP A 50 0.63 -11.05 -21.33
CA ASP A 50 -0.04 -10.21 -20.32
C ASP A 50 0.33 -10.65 -18.90
N GLU A 51 0.56 -11.95 -18.65
CA GLU A 51 0.98 -12.42 -17.32
C GLU A 51 2.33 -11.83 -16.90
N ILE A 52 3.31 -11.73 -17.81
CA ILE A 52 4.62 -11.13 -17.52
C ILE A 52 4.46 -9.65 -17.20
N ILE A 53 3.66 -8.92 -17.98
CA ILE A 53 3.38 -7.50 -17.75
C ILE A 53 2.71 -7.31 -16.37
N GLN A 54 1.71 -8.13 -16.04
CA GLN A 54 1.03 -8.05 -14.75
C GLN A 54 1.94 -8.42 -13.59
N ALA A 55 2.84 -9.39 -13.74
CA ALA A 55 3.83 -9.74 -12.73
C ALA A 55 4.79 -8.58 -12.45
N ILE A 56 5.31 -7.92 -13.48
CA ILE A 56 6.18 -6.73 -13.33
C ILE A 56 5.44 -5.58 -12.65
N VAL A 57 4.20 -5.32 -13.05
CA VAL A 57 3.34 -4.28 -12.44
C VAL A 57 3.06 -4.60 -10.97
N SER A 58 2.74 -5.85 -10.66
CA SER A 58 2.44 -6.30 -9.29
C SER A 58 3.67 -6.19 -8.39
N ALA A 59 4.84 -6.62 -8.88
CA ALA A 59 6.09 -6.51 -8.16
C ALA A 59 6.43 -5.04 -7.80
N HIS A 60 6.33 -4.12 -8.76
CA HIS A 60 6.53 -2.70 -8.49
C HIS A 60 5.47 -2.13 -7.53
N ASN A 61 4.19 -2.47 -7.69
CA ASN A 61 3.14 -2.01 -6.77
C ASN A 61 3.34 -2.53 -5.34
N ASN A 62 3.77 -3.78 -5.17
CA ASN A 62 4.03 -4.39 -3.87
C ASN A 62 5.18 -3.68 -3.15
N LEU A 63 6.31 -3.48 -3.84
CA LEU A 63 7.44 -2.73 -3.28
C LEU A 63 7.09 -1.28 -3.00
N GLY A 64 6.33 -0.62 -3.88
CA GLY A 64 5.86 0.74 -3.67
C GLY A 64 4.97 0.88 -2.45
N THR A 65 4.05 -0.08 -2.25
CA THR A 65 3.15 -0.12 -1.10
C THR A 65 3.91 -0.36 0.20
N LYS A 66 4.89 -1.28 0.19
CA LYS A 66 5.76 -1.53 1.35
C LYS A 66 6.57 -0.28 1.71
N ALA A 67 7.25 0.32 0.73
CA ALA A 67 8.03 1.54 0.95
C ALA A 67 7.16 2.71 1.44
N LEU A 68 5.91 2.82 0.95
CA LEU A 68 4.95 3.81 1.45
C LEU A 68 4.62 3.60 2.93
N ALA A 69 4.35 2.35 3.34
CA ALA A 69 4.08 2.01 4.74
C ALA A 69 5.29 2.27 5.64
N ASP A 70 6.51 2.04 5.13
CA ASP A 70 7.77 2.33 5.83
C ASP A 70 8.10 3.83 5.86
N GLY A 71 7.34 4.68 5.16
CA GLY A 71 7.59 6.12 5.04
C GLY A 71 8.73 6.49 4.09
N ASP A 72 9.30 5.53 3.36
CA ASP A 72 10.27 5.77 2.29
C ASP A 72 9.56 6.23 1.01
N TYR A 73 9.15 7.50 1.03
CA TYR A 73 8.43 8.11 -0.09
C TYR A 73 9.27 8.17 -1.37
N SER A 74 10.60 8.24 -1.28
CA SER A 74 11.45 8.28 -2.47
C SER A 74 11.44 6.95 -3.20
N SER A 75 11.62 5.84 -2.48
CA SER A 75 11.50 4.51 -3.07
C SER A 75 10.08 4.22 -3.54
N ALA A 76 9.06 4.57 -2.75
CA ALA A 76 7.66 4.38 -3.13
C ALA A 76 7.31 5.09 -4.44
N GLU A 77 7.68 6.37 -4.58
CA GLU A 77 7.47 7.12 -5.83
C GLU A 77 8.18 6.49 -7.02
N LEU A 78 9.42 6.02 -6.85
CA LEU A 78 10.15 5.35 -7.93
C LEU A 78 9.36 4.13 -8.45
N GLN A 79 8.88 3.28 -7.54
CA GLN A 79 8.16 2.07 -7.92
C GLN A 79 6.81 2.38 -8.57
N PHE A 80 6.01 3.26 -7.99
CA PHE A 80 4.71 3.65 -8.56
C PHE A 80 4.86 4.34 -9.93
N ASN A 81 5.87 5.19 -10.11
CA ASN A 81 6.13 5.79 -11.42
C ASN A 81 6.56 4.75 -12.47
N ASN A 82 7.29 3.69 -12.09
CA ASN A 82 7.60 2.60 -13.00
C ASN A 82 6.34 1.83 -13.42
N VAL A 83 5.37 1.64 -12.52
CA VAL A 83 4.05 1.09 -12.87
C VAL A 83 3.36 2.00 -13.88
N LEU A 84 3.32 3.31 -13.66
CA LEU A 84 2.61 4.24 -14.55
C LEU A 84 3.25 4.40 -15.93
N LYS A 85 4.54 4.08 -16.10
CA LYS A 85 5.17 3.98 -17.43
C LYS A 85 4.60 2.82 -18.26
N ILE A 86 4.14 1.76 -17.61
CA ILE A 86 3.59 0.55 -18.24
C ILE A 86 2.06 0.65 -18.33
N GLN A 87 1.42 1.00 -17.22
CA GLN A 87 -0.03 1.14 -17.09
C GLN A 87 -0.37 2.53 -16.53
N THR A 88 -0.58 3.50 -17.42
CA THR A 88 -0.80 4.92 -17.07
C THR A 88 -2.03 5.18 -16.19
N LYS A 89 -2.99 4.24 -16.14
CA LYS A 89 -4.21 4.30 -15.34
C LYS A 89 -4.25 3.30 -14.18
N ASN A 90 -3.09 2.77 -13.76
CA ASN A 90 -3.03 1.83 -12.65
C ASN A 90 -3.45 2.52 -11.33
N LYS A 91 -4.58 2.09 -10.78
CA LYS A 91 -5.18 2.72 -9.58
C LYS A 91 -4.33 2.59 -8.33
N THR A 92 -3.62 1.48 -8.14
CA THR A 92 -2.74 1.27 -6.97
C THR A 92 -1.59 2.28 -6.97
N ALA A 93 -0.94 2.46 -8.12
CA ALA A 93 0.13 3.44 -8.24
C ALA A 93 -0.37 4.88 -8.08
N GLN A 94 -1.53 5.21 -8.67
CA GLN A 94 -2.14 6.54 -8.52
C GLN A 94 -2.56 6.84 -7.07
N TYR A 95 -3.12 5.85 -6.38
CA TYR A 95 -3.40 5.90 -4.95
C TYR A 95 -2.14 6.21 -4.14
N GLY A 96 -1.07 5.43 -4.35
CA GLY A 96 0.18 5.57 -3.60
C GLY A 96 0.82 6.94 -3.78
N LEU A 97 0.88 7.46 -5.01
CA LEU A 97 1.41 8.80 -5.28
C LEU A 97 0.53 9.91 -4.68
N ALA A 98 -0.79 9.75 -4.69
CA ALA A 98 -1.70 10.70 -4.05
C ALA A 98 -1.50 10.73 -2.52
N MET A 99 -1.34 9.57 -1.87
CA MET A 99 -1.02 9.47 -0.44
C MET A 99 0.29 10.20 -0.11
N ILE A 100 1.38 9.92 -0.86
CA ILE A 100 2.69 10.56 -0.67
C ILE A 100 2.60 12.08 -0.79
N SER A 101 1.91 12.57 -1.84
CA SER A 101 1.69 13.99 -2.07
C SER A 101 0.90 14.62 -0.91
N GLY A 102 -0.16 13.94 -0.45
CA GLY A 102 -0.94 14.32 0.73
C GLY A 102 -0.09 14.46 1.98
N HIS A 103 0.72 13.45 2.30
CA HIS A 103 1.60 13.47 3.49
C HIS A 103 2.62 14.61 3.44
N ARG A 104 3.20 14.89 2.27
CA ARG A 104 4.14 16.00 2.08
C ARG A 104 3.48 17.35 2.33
N PHE A 105 2.27 17.56 1.80
CA PHE A 105 1.52 18.79 2.02
C PHE A 105 1.06 18.93 3.48
N PHE A 106 0.59 17.84 4.09
CA PHE A 106 0.22 17.80 5.50
C PHE A 106 1.40 18.16 6.41
N LYS A 107 2.60 17.64 6.10
CA LYS A 107 3.85 17.97 6.81
C LYS A 107 4.17 19.46 6.69
N LYS A 108 4.04 20.05 5.49
CA LYS A 108 4.27 21.49 5.25
C LYS A 108 3.34 22.37 6.08
N GLY A 109 2.07 21.99 6.24
CA GLY A 109 1.18 22.52 7.29
C GLY A 109 0.67 23.96 7.15
N SER A 110 1.10 24.75 6.16
CA SER A 110 0.48 26.05 5.88
C SER A 110 -0.95 25.87 5.38
N ASN A 111 -1.84 26.85 5.56
CA ASN A 111 -3.25 26.73 5.14
C ASN A 111 -3.41 26.31 3.67
N SER A 112 -2.63 26.90 2.76
CA SER A 112 -2.61 26.49 1.34
C SER A 112 -2.11 25.06 1.15
N ALA A 113 -1.12 24.62 1.93
CA ALA A 113 -0.65 23.25 1.87
C ALA A 113 -1.69 22.27 2.44
N LEU A 114 -2.38 22.60 3.54
CA LEU A 114 -3.41 21.75 4.11
C LEU A 114 -4.59 21.56 3.14
N TRP A 115 -4.99 22.60 2.39
CA TRP A 115 -5.95 22.45 1.30
C TRP A 115 -5.48 21.49 0.21
N LYS A 116 -4.20 21.57 -0.19
CA LYS A 116 -3.62 20.62 -1.14
C LYS A 116 -3.55 19.22 -0.57
N ALA A 117 -3.27 19.05 0.72
CA ALA A 117 -3.29 17.74 1.37
C ALA A 117 -4.68 17.11 1.28
N LEU A 118 -5.75 17.86 1.61
CA LEU A 118 -7.13 17.41 1.47
C LEU A 118 -7.45 16.98 0.03
N GLU A 119 -7.04 17.77 -0.97
CA GLU A 119 -7.23 17.43 -2.38
C GLU A 119 -6.56 16.08 -2.74
N GLN A 120 -5.33 15.86 -2.29
CA GLN A 120 -4.60 14.63 -2.59
C GLN A 120 -5.18 13.42 -1.85
N TYR A 121 -5.59 13.57 -0.58
CA TYR A 121 -6.27 12.50 0.13
C TYR A 121 -7.64 12.16 -0.49
N GLY A 122 -8.37 13.17 -0.99
CA GLY A 122 -9.58 12.94 -1.78
C GLY A 122 -9.31 12.14 -3.07
N LYS A 123 -8.21 12.44 -3.78
CA LYS A 123 -7.77 11.63 -4.94
C LYS A 123 -7.40 10.20 -4.53
N ALA A 124 -6.70 10.01 -3.42
CA ALA A 124 -6.39 8.68 -2.92
C ALA A 124 -7.68 7.88 -2.65
N ALA A 125 -8.65 8.45 -1.94
CA ALA A 125 -9.95 7.82 -1.71
C ALA A 125 -10.69 7.49 -3.02
N TYR A 126 -10.57 8.33 -4.05
CA TYR A 126 -11.12 8.04 -5.38
C TYR A 126 -10.44 6.85 -6.07
N TYR A 127 -9.11 6.76 -5.99
CA TYR A 127 -8.36 5.68 -6.64
C TYR A 127 -8.52 4.33 -5.93
N ASN A 128 -8.66 4.33 -4.61
CA ASN A 128 -8.93 3.13 -3.83
C ASN A 128 -10.03 3.37 -2.79
N PRO A 129 -11.31 3.16 -3.16
CA PRO A 129 -12.44 3.41 -2.27
C PRO A 129 -12.60 2.39 -1.15
N GLU A 130 -11.87 1.28 -1.18
CA GLU A 130 -11.91 0.26 -0.12
C GLU A 130 -10.96 0.59 1.04
N LYS A 131 -9.93 1.42 0.80
CA LYS A 131 -9.00 1.88 1.81
C LYS A 131 -9.49 3.18 2.42
N ASN A 132 -9.77 3.16 3.73
CA ASN A 132 -10.29 4.32 4.44
C ASN A 132 -9.21 5.17 5.13
N GLU A 133 -7.94 4.77 5.05
CA GLU A 133 -6.80 5.57 5.51
C GLU A 133 -6.79 7.04 4.99
N PRO A 134 -7.16 7.36 3.73
CA PRO A 134 -7.21 8.75 3.30
C PRO A 134 -8.18 9.60 4.14
N TYR A 135 -9.30 9.05 4.61
CA TYR A 135 -10.26 9.77 5.45
C TYR A 135 -9.70 10.06 6.85
N TYR A 136 -8.92 9.14 7.42
CA TYR A 136 -8.14 9.41 8.63
C TYR A 136 -7.24 10.64 8.43
N TRP A 137 -6.48 10.67 7.34
CA TRP A 137 -5.59 11.79 7.06
C TRP A 137 -6.33 13.09 6.73
N MET A 138 -7.54 13.02 6.16
CA MET A 138 -8.42 14.18 6.01
C MET A 138 -8.83 14.74 7.36
N GLY A 139 -9.27 13.89 8.32
CA GLY A 139 -9.59 14.31 9.69
C GLY A 139 -8.39 14.96 10.39
N ARG A 140 -7.20 14.36 10.27
CA ARG A 140 -5.94 14.93 10.77
C ARG A 140 -5.64 16.30 10.15
N THR A 141 -5.94 16.46 8.86
CA THR A 141 -5.69 17.69 8.11
C THR A 141 -6.67 18.79 8.54
N TYR A 142 -7.96 18.48 8.72
CA TYR A 142 -8.93 19.41 9.26
C TYR A 142 -8.58 19.84 10.69
N GLU A 143 -8.21 18.90 11.57
CA GLU A 143 -7.73 19.22 12.94
C GLU A 143 -6.57 20.22 12.92
N LYS A 144 -5.61 20.01 12.03
CA LYS A 144 -4.41 20.84 11.92
C LYS A 144 -4.71 22.21 11.31
N LYS A 145 -5.69 22.28 10.41
CA LYS A 145 -6.12 23.53 9.75
C LYS A 145 -6.94 24.40 10.70
N ASP A 146 -7.94 23.82 11.35
CA ASP A 146 -8.82 24.49 12.30
C ASP A 146 -9.43 23.47 13.27
N SER A 147 -8.91 23.45 14.49
CA SER A 147 -9.36 22.52 15.53
C SER A 147 -10.79 22.76 16.05
N LYS A 148 -11.48 23.80 15.58
CA LYS A 148 -12.88 24.10 15.93
C LYS A 148 -13.86 23.73 14.81
N ASP A 149 -13.36 23.27 13.67
CA ASP A 149 -14.17 22.75 12.56
C ASP A 149 -14.65 21.33 12.89
N PHE A 150 -15.41 21.21 13.98
CA PHE A 150 -15.75 19.92 14.60
C PHE A 150 -16.48 19.00 13.62
N GLU A 151 -17.39 19.56 12.82
CA GLU A 151 -18.19 18.82 11.84
C GLU A 151 -17.30 18.07 10.84
N LEU A 152 -16.42 18.77 10.12
CA LEU A 152 -15.55 18.15 9.10
C LEU A 152 -14.54 17.18 9.70
N ILE A 153 -14.04 17.47 10.91
CA ILE A 153 -13.11 16.58 11.62
C ILE A 153 -13.81 15.27 12.00
N ILE A 154 -14.97 15.36 12.64
CA ILE A 154 -15.74 14.21 13.13
C ILE A 154 -16.21 13.36 11.96
N GLU A 155 -16.80 13.97 10.91
CA GLU A 155 -17.26 13.26 9.72
C GLU A 155 -16.11 12.49 9.06
N SER A 156 -14.94 13.12 8.90
CA SER A 156 -13.78 12.48 8.29
C SER A 156 -13.30 11.26 9.09
N TYR A 157 -13.27 11.34 10.42
CA TYR A 157 -12.88 10.21 11.26
C TYR A 157 -13.93 9.11 11.31
N GLN A 158 -15.22 9.44 11.36
CA GLN A 158 -16.29 8.45 11.28
C GLN A 158 -16.20 7.68 9.97
N LYS A 159 -16.07 8.40 8.85
CA LYS A 159 -15.88 7.79 7.53
C LYS A 159 -14.62 6.91 7.48
N SER A 160 -13.55 7.31 8.16
CA SER A 160 -12.36 6.47 8.28
C SER A 160 -12.63 5.11 8.94
N LEU A 161 -13.54 5.05 9.91
CA LEU A 161 -13.88 3.84 10.67
C LEU A 161 -14.94 2.96 9.98
N GLU A 162 -15.59 3.43 8.92
CA GLU A 162 -16.60 2.68 8.17
C GLU A 162 -16.03 1.55 7.29
N GLY A 163 -14.71 1.49 7.10
CA GLY A 163 -14.08 0.60 6.13
C GLY A 163 -12.70 0.11 6.57
N ASN A 164 -11.88 -0.33 5.60
CA ASN A 164 -10.60 -0.94 5.93
C ASN A 164 -9.58 0.13 6.39
N LEU A 165 -9.17 0.00 7.65
CA LEU A 165 -8.20 0.87 8.31
C LEU A 165 -7.28 0.02 9.19
N ASP A 166 -5.97 0.31 9.15
CA ASP A 166 -4.98 -0.36 10.00
C ASP A 166 -5.36 -0.27 11.49
N GLU A 167 -5.02 -1.30 12.28
CA GLU A 167 -5.39 -1.37 13.70
C GLU A 167 -4.85 -0.18 14.51
N ASN A 168 -3.62 0.27 14.23
CA ASN A 168 -3.03 1.41 14.93
C ASN A 168 -3.74 2.71 14.56
N LEU A 169 -4.10 2.87 13.29
CA LEU A 169 -4.87 4.01 12.82
C LEU A 169 -6.30 4.00 13.37
N THR A 170 -6.92 2.83 13.49
CA THR A 170 -8.23 2.65 14.13
C THR A 170 -8.20 3.15 15.56
N LYS A 171 -7.23 2.69 16.37
CA LYS A 171 -7.08 3.13 17.77
C LYS A 171 -6.84 4.64 17.89
N ASP A 172 -5.95 5.20 17.08
CA ASP A 172 -5.69 6.65 17.08
C ASP A 172 -6.94 7.44 16.64
N THR A 173 -7.68 6.93 15.64
CA THR A 173 -8.93 7.54 15.16
C THR A 173 -10.00 7.58 16.25
N GLU A 174 -10.25 6.47 16.94
CA GLU A 174 -11.20 6.39 18.05
C GLU A 174 -10.84 7.35 19.19
N GLN A 175 -9.56 7.41 19.55
CA GLN A 175 -9.07 8.34 20.56
C GLN A 175 -9.32 9.80 20.16
N ARG A 176 -8.96 10.16 18.92
CA ARG A 176 -9.14 11.53 18.40
C ARG A 176 -10.60 11.90 18.32
N LEU A 177 -11.45 11.01 17.83
CA LEU A 177 -12.89 11.20 17.75
C LEU A 177 -13.49 11.44 19.14
N SER A 178 -13.08 10.66 20.15
CA SER A 178 -13.48 10.88 21.55
C SER A 178 -13.08 12.27 22.08
N VAL A 179 -11.87 12.73 21.76
CA VAL A 179 -11.40 14.07 22.12
C VAL A 179 -12.20 15.16 21.40
N MET A 180 -12.50 14.98 20.12
CA MET A 180 -13.26 15.97 19.34
C MET A 180 -14.69 16.12 19.84
N PHE A 181 -15.40 15.03 20.14
CA PHE A 181 -16.73 15.12 20.75
C PHE A 181 -16.72 15.84 22.11
N LYS A 182 -15.70 15.60 22.94
CA LYS A 182 -15.56 16.33 24.22
C LYS A 182 -15.35 17.82 24.00
N LYS A 183 -14.47 18.20 23.06
CA LYS A 183 -14.21 19.61 22.73
C LYS A 183 -15.43 20.30 22.15
N GLN A 184 -16.15 19.63 21.25
CA GLN A 184 -17.39 20.13 20.68
C GLN A 184 -18.42 20.42 21.77
N LYS A 185 -18.65 19.47 22.68
CA LYS A 185 -19.58 19.66 23.80
C LYS A 185 -19.20 20.85 24.69
N ILE A 186 -17.92 20.97 25.05
CA ILE A 186 -17.43 22.11 25.85
C ILE A 186 -17.66 23.43 25.13
N TYR A 187 -17.41 23.47 23.81
CA TYR A 187 -17.62 24.66 23.00
C TYR A 187 -19.10 25.05 22.95
N GLU A 188 -19.99 24.10 22.68
CA GLU A 188 -21.44 24.32 22.67
C GLU A 188 -21.96 24.79 24.04
N ASP A 189 -21.50 24.18 25.13
CA ASP A 189 -21.91 24.55 26.49
C ASP A 189 -21.39 25.94 26.90
N PHE A 190 -20.27 26.42 26.34
CA PHE A 190 -19.77 27.77 26.60
C PHE A 190 -20.62 28.86 25.91
N TRP A 191 -21.24 28.55 24.77
CA TRP A 191 -22.02 29.50 23.98
C TRP A 191 -23.55 29.38 24.16
N LYS A 192 -24.00 28.52 25.09
CA LYS A 192 -25.39 28.49 25.58
C LYS A 192 -25.61 29.56 26.64
#